data_AF-A0A401ZE90-F1
#
_entry.id   AF-A0A401ZE90-F1
#
_cell.length_a   1.000
_cell.length_b   1.000
_cell.length_c   1.000
_cell.angle_alpha   90.00
_cell.angle_beta   90.00
_cell.angle_gamma   90.00
#
_symmetry.space_group_name_H-M   'P 1'
#
loop_
_entity.id
_entity.type
_entity.pdbx_description
1 polymer ?
#
loop_
_entity_poly.entity_id
_entity_poly.type
_entity_poly.pdbx_seq_one_letter_code
_entity_poly.pdbx_strand_id
1 'polypeptide(L)'
;MESIEASGKSVDEAIVQALTRLGKRRDEVDIAVLQEPSRGAFGLGSKDARIRVTVRPGATSSGNAGAIITPEMADAILGSGDVEIPLPEEEEELYEDEEEEFLEEEEEEEEDEYEYEDEGELEDEDDEPVPFIASSEPSLQPLVEQAAAAGAGDTVQDVEHPSREDVEITVDVLQHILRYMNIHATVQVRSTSPLTLNIRGINENLGLLIGRRGETLAALQLLVNLIVSHRTKHRMRIIVDAENYRERREENLRSLALRVAQQVRNYRRSIALEAMPPHERRIVHIALSDSKDISTESIGEGEERRVVISLKRPAR
;
A
#
# COMPACT_ATOMS: atom_id res chain seq x y z
N MET A 1 43.90 -8.71 11.13
CA MET A 1 42.45 -8.94 11.25
C MET A 1 42.11 -8.66 12.70
N GLU A 2 41.27 -7.67 12.95
CA GLU A 2 40.83 -7.34 14.30
C GLU A 2 39.71 -8.32 14.69
N SER A 3 39.93 -9.11 15.73
CA SER A 3 38.95 -10.04 16.27
C SER A 3 38.77 -9.81 17.76
N ILE A 4 37.51 -9.84 18.21
CA ILE A 4 37.15 -9.65 19.62
C ILE A 4 36.28 -10.83 20.05
N GLU A 5 36.56 -11.36 21.24
CA GLU A 5 35.75 -12.38 21.88
C GLU A 5 34.84 -11.74 22.93
N ALA A 6 33.56 -12.11 22.91
CA ALA A 6 32.57 -11.64 23.87
C ALA A 6 31.77 -12.82 24.43
N SER A 7 31.33 -12.68 25.68
CA SER A 7 30.52 -13.68 26.37
C SER A 7 29.24 -13.05 26.93
N GLY A 8 28.12 -13.76 26.82
CA GLY A 8 26.81 -13.29 27.31
C GLY A 8 25.91 -14.45 27.73
N LYS A 9 24.81 -14.15 28.43
CA LYS A 9 23.87 -15.19 28.87
C LYS A 9 23.09 -15.79 27.70
N SER A 10 22.98 -15.04 26.60
CA SER A 10 22.48 -15.50 25.31
C SER A 10 23.47 -15.14 24.19
N VAL A 11 23.30 -15.77 23.02
CA VAL A 11 24.10 -15.44 21.82
C VAL A 11 23.84 -13.99 21.40
N ASP A 12 22.60 -13.52 21.44
CA ASP A 12 22.24 -12.15 21.04
C ASP A 12 22.85 -11.10 21.96
N GLU A 13 22.87 -11.35 23.27
CA GLU A 13 23.51 -10.46 24.24
C GLU A 13 25.02 -10.37 24.00
N ALA A 14 25.67 -11.51 23.71
CA ALA A 14 27.09 -11.54 23.37
C ALA A 14 27.38 -10.77 22.06
N ILE A 15 26.48 -10.84 21.07
CA ILE A 15 26.59 -10.10 19.81
C ILE A 15 26.52 -8.59 20.05
N VAL A 16 25.52 -8.13 20.81
CA VAL A 16 25.37 -6.70 21.12
C VAL A 16 26.62 -6.17 21.83
N GLN A 17 27.11 -6.88 22.85
CA GLN A 17 28.33 -6.49 23.57
C GLN A 17 29.57 -6.44 22.67
N ALA A 18 29.71 -7.39 21.74
CA ALA A 18 30.82 -7.40 20.79
C ALA A 18 30.74 -6.23 19.79
N LEU A 19 29.55 -5.95 19.25
CA LEU A 19 29.32 -4.85 18.30
C LEU A 19 29.54 -3.48 18.95
N THR A 20 29.07 -3.28 20.19
CA THR A 20 29.31 -2.04 20.94
C THR A 20 30.80 -1.78 21.17
N ARG A 21 31.59 -2.83 21.45
CA ARG A 21 33.05 -2.70 21.63
C ARG A 21 33.81 -2.46 20.32
N LEU A 22 33.35 -3.08 19.23
CA LEU A 22 33.96 -2.89 17.90
C LEU A 22 33.53 -1.57 17.24
N GLY A 23 32.40 -0.97 17.65
CA GLY A 23 31.82 0.20 17.00
C GLY A 23 31.40 -0.07 15.55
N LYS A 24 31.13 -1.35 15.22
CA LYS A 24 30.77 -1.81 13.88
C LYS A 24 29.33 -2.27 13.87
N ARG A 25 28.72 -2.23 12.69
CA ARG A 25 27.36 -2.74 12.48
C ARG A 25 27.42 -4.24 12.18
N ARG A 26 26.30 -4.94 12.43
CA ARG A 26 26.19 -6.41 12.29
C ARG A 26 26.54 -6.92 10.88
N ASP A 27 26.37 -6.07 9.87
CA ASP A 27 26.65 -6.32 8.46
C ASP A 27 28.14 -6.20 8.08
N GLU A 28 28.98 -5.63 8.95
CA GLU A 28 30.41 -5.40 8.70
C GLU A 28 31.31 -6.44 9.39
N VAL A 29 30.72 -7.41 10.09
CA VAL A 29 31.45 -8.38 10.91
C VAL A 29 31.01 -9.81 10.65
N ASP A 30 31.97 -10.73 10.71
CA ASP A 30 31.75 -12.16 10.71
C ASP A 30 31.71 -12.70 12.14
N ILE A 31 30.61 -13.36 12.50
CA ILE A 31 30.35 -13.87 13.86
C ILE A 31 30.52 -15.38 13.85
N ALA A 32 31.43 -15.90 14.68
CA ALA A 32 31.61 -17.31 14.93
C ALA A 32 31.20 -17.64 16.38
N VAL A 33 30.24 -18.52 16.58
CA VAL A 33 29.85 -19.01 17.91
C VAL A 33 30.84 -20.08 18.34
N LEU A 34 31.60 -19.81 19.41
CA LEU A 34 32.56 -20.76 19.98
C LEU A 34 31.90 -21.68 21.00
N GLN A 35 30.90 -21.18 21.71
CA GLN A 35 30.16 -21.93 22.71
C GLN A 35 28.70 -21.48 22.74
N GLU A 36 27.78 -22.43 22.60
CA GLU A 36 26.35 -22.17 22.75
C GLU A 36 25.98 -22.06 24.24
N PRO A 37 25.06 -21.16 24.60
CA PRO A 37 24.60 -21.04 25.97
C PRO A 37 23.81 -22.29 26.34
N SER A 38 24.20 -22.95 27.42
CA SER A 38 23.48 -24.11 27.94
C SER A 38 22.93 -23.80 29.32
N ARG A 39 21.62 -23.98 29.51
CA ARG A 39 20.97 -23.82 30.81
C ARG A 39 20.77 -25.21 31.43
N GLY A 40 21.46 -25.48 32.54
CA GLY A 40 21.35 -26.75 33.26
C GLY A 40 19.96 -26.94 33.89
N ALA A 41 19.46 -28.18 33.93
CA ALA A 41 18.24 -28.51 34.65
C ALA A 41 18.46 -28.27 36.16
N PHE A 42 17.55 -27.53 36.80
CA PHE A 42 17.61 -27.10 38.22
C PHE A 42 18.57 -25.95 38.57
N GLY A 43 19.09 -25.21 37.59
CA GLY A 43 19.83 -23.96 37.88
C GLY A 43 21.27 -24.16 38.39
N LEU A 44 21.76 -25.40 38.46
CA LEU A 44 23.18 -25.68 38.66
C LEU A 44 23.87 -25.85 37.30
N GLY A 45 24.80 -24.96 37.00
CA GLY A 45 25.75 -25.09 35.86
C GLY A 45 25.30 -24.47 34.53
N SER A 46 24.86 -23.20 34.54
CA SER A 46 24.70 -22.45 33.28
C SER A 46 26.06 -22.15 32.66
N LYS A 47 26.20 -22.42 31.36
CA LYS A 47 27.35 -21.99 30.56
C LYS A 47 26.95 -20.79 29.72
N ASP A 48 27.73 -19.72 29.81
CA ASP A 48 27.52 -18.52 29.00
C ASP A 48 27.86 -18.81 27.53
N ALA A 49 27.17 -18.10 26.63
CA ALA A 49 27.51 -18.07 25.22
C ALA A 49 28.87 -17.40 25.05
N ARG A 50 29.73 -17.93 24.17
CA ARG A 50 30.98 -17.27 23.76
C ARG A 50 31.00 -17.16 22.25
N ILE A 51 31.27 -15.96 21.75
CA ILE A 51 31.37 -15.67 20.33
C ILE A 51 32.70 -14.99 20.03
N ARG A 52 33.22 -15.20 18.82
CA ARG A 52 34.34 -14.47 18.24
C ARG A 52 33.83 -13.67 17.05
N VAL A 53 34.01 -12.36 17.10
CA VAL A 53 33.60 -11.44 16.03
C VAL A 53 34.85 -10.95 15.32
N THR A 54 34.90 -11.11 14.00
CA THR A 54 36.03 -10.68 13.15
C THR A 54 35.55 -9.65 12.15
N VAL A 55 36.24 -8.52 12.03
CA VAL A 55 35.87 -7.48 11.05
C VAL A 55 36.12 -8.00 9.64
N ARG A 56 35.10 -7.92 8.77
CA ARG A 56 35.23 -8.31 7.36
C ARG A 56 35.92 -7.17 6.59
N PRO A 57 37.11 -7.40 5.99
CA PRO A 57 37.74 -6.39 5.15
C PRO A 57 36.97 -6.28 3.83
N GLY A 58 36.24 -5.17 3.62
CA GLY A 58 35.64 -4.84 2.33
C GLY A 58 34.14 -4.49 2.30
N ALA A 59 33.47 -4.31 3.45
CA ALA A 59 32.10 -3.80 3.46
C ALA A 59 32.08 -2.27 3.27
N THR A 60 32.24 -1.82 2.03
CA THR A 60 31.88 -0.44 1.65
C THR A 60 30.36 -0.30 1.64
N SER A 61 29.89 0.66 2.43
CA SER A 61 28.51 1.11 2.65
C SER A 61 27.60 1.04 1.41
N SER A 62 26.51 0.26 1.52
CA SER A 62 25.28 0.52 0.75
C SER A 62 24.24 1.07 1.72
N GLY A 63 23.79 2.28 1.45
CA GLY A 63 23.11 3.17 2.37
C GLY A 63 21.76 2.65 2.91
N ASN A 64 21.51 2.97 4.17
CA ASN A 64 20.17 3.29 4.62
C ASN A 64 20.28 4.40 5.67
N ALA A 65 19.84 5.60 5.27
CA ALA A 65 19.76 6.78 6.14
C ALA A 65 18.61 6.57 7.13
N GLY A 66 18.91 5.97 8.28
CA GLY A 66 18.06 6.03 9.47
C GLY A 66 18.39 7.32 10.23
N ALA A 67 17.36 8.09 10.53
CA ALA A 67 17.41 9.40 11.17
C ALA A 67 18.47 9.51 12.30
N ILE A 68 19.26 10.57 12.25
CA ILE A 68 20.22 10.93 13.29
C ILE A 68 19.40 11.49 14.47
N ILE A 69 19.18 10.68 15.50
CA ILE A 69 18.72 11.17 16.79
C ILE A 69 19.89 11.94 17.40
N THR A 70 19.73 13.25 17.58
CA THR A 70 20.76 14.07 18.22
C THR A 70 20.85 13.73 19.71
N PRO A 71 22.03 13.88 20.34
CA PRO A 71 22.21 13.63 21.77
C PRO A 71 21.23 14.43 22.66
N GLU A 72 20.76 15.60 22.20
CA GLU A 72 19.79 16.42 22.94
C GLU A 72 18.39 15.79 23.01
N MET A 73 17.97 15.00 22.03
CA MET A 73 16.66 14.34 22.03
C MET A 73 16.64 13.09 22.92
N ALA A 74 17.80 12.50 23.23
CA ALA A 74 17.91 11.32 24.10
C ALA A 74 17.79 11.70 25.59
N ASP A 75 18.29 12.87 25.99
CA ASP A 75 18.21 13.36 27.38
C ASP A 75 16.80 13.79 27.78
N ALA A 76 15.96 14.25 26.83
CA ALA A 76 14.55 14.56 27.10
C ALA A 76 13.68 13.31 27.35
N ILE A 77 14.12 12.15 26.88
CA ILE A 77 13.39 10.87 27.02
C ILE A 77 13.86 10.11 28.27
N LEU A 78 15.13 10.29 28.69
CA LEU A 78 15.75 9.52 29.77
C LEU A 78 16.03 10.35 31.04
N GLY A 79 15.72 11.64 31.05
CA GLY A 79 15.82 12.52 32.22
C GLY A 79 14.76 12.21 33.27
N SER A 80 15.07 11.28 34.17
CA SER A 80 14.38 11.06 35.44
C SER A 80 14.38 12.35 36.29
N GLY A 81 13.23 12.99 36.38
CA GLY A 81 12.92 14.01 37.37
C GLY A 81 11.51 13.75 37.88
N ASP A 82 11.40 13.51 39.19
CA ASP A 82 10.19 13.07 39.88
C ASP A 82 8.97 13.95 39.55
N VAL A 83 8.01 13.37 38.82
CA VAL A 83 6.64 13.86 38.79
C VAL A 83 5.82 12.83 39.55
N GLU A 84 5.63 13.07 40.85
CA GLU A 84 4.54 12.47 41.60
C GLU A 84 3.25 12.83 40.87
N ILE A 85 2.65 11.86 40.16
CA ILE A 85 1.27 11.97 39.70
C ILE A 85 0.42 11.80 40.96
N PRO A 86 -0.29 12.83 41.43
CA PRO A 86 -1.22 12.67 42.55
C PRO A 86 -2.33 11.74 42.06
N LEU A 87 -2.56 10.63 42.76
CA LEU A 87 -3.82 9.90 42.64
C LEU A 87 -4.92 10.89 43.07
N PRO A 88 -5.91 11.21 42.22
CA PRO A 88 -7.04 12.00 42.68
C PRO A 88 -7.76 11.20 43.77
N GLU A 89 -7.91 11.86 44.92
CA GLU A 89 -8.74 11.42 46.03
C GLU A 89 -10.20 11.28 45.59
N GLU A 90 -10.88 10.39 46.28
CA GLU A 90 -12.28 10.01 46.19
C GLU A 90 -13.23 11.21 46.00
N GLU A 91 -13.95 11.22 44.88
CA GLU A 91 -15.33 11.72 44.83
C GLU A 91 -16.21 10.58 44.30
N GLU A 92 -17.02 10.04 45.21
CA GLU A 92 -18.13 9.13 44.95
C GLU A 92 -19.20 9.86 44.12
N GLU A 93 -19.31 9.56 42.83
CA GLU A 93 -20.55 9.76 42.08
C GLU A 93 -21.20 8.40 41.79
N LEU A 94 -21.90 7.93 42.81
CA LEU A 94 -23.26 7.39 42.78
C LEU A 94 -23.83 7.03 41.38
N TYR A 95 -23.66 5.79 40.95
CA TYR A 95 -24.61 5.16 40.02
C TYR A 95 -25.66 4.47 40.87
N GLU A 96 -26.75 5.19 41.16
CA GLU A 96 -27.97 4.62 41.71
C GLU A 96 -28.58 3.62 40.72
N ASP A 97 -29.09 2.55 41.30
CA ASP A 97 -29.83 1.46 40.68
C ASP A 97 -30.97 1.96 39.78
N GLU A 98 -31.06 1.45 38.55
CA GLU A 98 -32.36 1.20 37.95
C GLU A 98 -32.39 -0.26 37.49
N GLU A 99 -33.26 -0.99 38.18
CA GLU A 99 -33.54 -2.41 38.12
C GLU A 99 -34.03 -2.86 36.73
N GLU A 100 -33.91 -4.16 36.54
CA GLU A 100 -34.53 -4.98 35.51
C GLU A 100 -35.97 -4.56 35.13
N GLU A 101 -36.22 -4.40 33.83
CA GLU A 101 -37.49 -4.85 33.25
C GLU A 101 -37.20 -5.72 32.03
N PHE A 102 -37.20 -7.02 32.31
CA PHE A 102 -37.16 -8.12 31.36
C PHE A 102 -38.52 -8.16 30.64
N LEU A 103 -38.57 -7.73 29.38
CA LEU A 103 -39.69 -8.03 28.49
C LEU A 103 -39.26 -9.12 27.51
N GLU A 104 -39.79 -10.32 27.76
CA GLU A 104 -39.90 -11.39 26.77
C GLU A 104 -40.85 -10.90 25.66
N GLU A 105 -40.30 -10.50 24.52
CA GLU A 105 -41.06 -10.50 23.26
C GLU A 105 -40.51 -11.63 22.40
N GLU A 106 -41.31 -12.69 22.30
CA GLU A 106 -41.18 -13.76 21.32
C GLU A 106 -41.27 -13.12 19.91
N GLU A 107 -40.14 -12.99 19.21
CA GLU A 107 -40.20 -12.80 17.75
C GLU A 107 -40.34 -14.18 17.11
N GLU A 108 -41.55 -14.43 16.61
CA GLU A 108 -41.92 -15.57 15.80
C GLU A 108 -40.97 -15.72 14.59
N GLU A 109 -40.46 -16.93 14.41
CA GLU A 109 -39.74 -17.35 13.21
C GLU A 109 -40.71 -17.31 12.01
N GLU A 110 -40.63 -16.29 11.15
CA GLU A 110 -41.14 -16.39 9.78
C GLU A 110 -40.12 -17.17 8.94
N GLU A 111 -40.32 -18.49 8.87
CA GLU A 111 -39.75 -19.35 7.83
C GLU A 111 -40.38 -18.97 6.48
N ASP A 112 -39.69 -18.15 5.69
CA ASP A 112 -39.98 -18.03 4.26
C ASP A 112 -39.48 -19.30 3.54
N GLU A 113 -40.40 -20.25 3.45
CA GLU A 113 -40.35 -21.46 2.64
C GLU A 113 -40.30 -21.09 1.14
N TYR A 114 -39.10 -21.11 0.55
CA TYR A 114 -38.98 -21.03 -0.91
C TYR A 114 -39.33 -22.40 -1.52
N GLU A 115 -40.57 -22.50 -1.97
CA GLU A 115 -41.17 -23.59 -2.74
C GLU A 115 -40.39 -23.79 -4.05
N TYR A 116 -39.80 -24.98 -4.24
CA TYR A 116 -39.27 -25.41 -5.52
C TYR A 116 -40.44 -25.87 -6.40
N GLU A 117 -40.83 -25.03 -7.36
CA GLU A 117 -41.65 -25.50 -8.48
C GLU A 117 -40.78 -26.32 -9.44
N ASP A 118 -40.97 -27.63 -9.35
CA ASP A 118 -40.60 -28.66 -10.31
C ASP A 118 -41.43 -28.48 -11.58
N GLU A 119 -40.84 -27.99 -12.67
CA GLU A 119 -41.29 -28.32 -14.03
C GLU A 119 -40.11 -28.37 -15.01
N GLY A 120 -39.86 -29.57 -15.54
CA GLY A 120 -39.52 -29.73 -16.96
C GLY A 120 -38.10 -30.19 -17.27
N GLU A 121 -37.97 -31.51 -17.47
CA GLU A 121 -36.93 -32.11 -18.32
C GLU A 121 -36.84 -31.38 -19.68
N LEU A 122 -35.64 -30.97 -20.08
CA LEU A 122 -35.30 -30.80 -21.48
C LEU A 122 -34.03 -31.59 -21.80
N GLU A 123 -34.19 -32.39 -22.83
CA GLU A 123 -33.33 -33.46 -23.34
C GLU A 123 -32.01 -32.93 -23.90
N ASP A 124 -31.02 -33.82 -23.90
CA ASP A 124 -29.73 -33.65 -24.56
C ASP A 124 -29.90 -33.38 -26.08
N GLU A 125 -29.51 -32.20 -26.54
CA GLU A 125 -29.18 -31.95 -27.95
C GLU A 125 -27.76 -31.38 -28.05
N ASP A 126 -26.95 -32.05 -28.86
CA ASP A 126 -25.59 -31.70 -29.23
C ASP A 126 -25.48 -30.22 -29.68
N ASP A 127 -24.68 -29.41 -28.99
CA ASP A 127 -24.21 -28.14 -29.54
C ASP A 127 -22.68 -28.03 -29.45
N GLU A 128 -22.08 -27.87 -30.62
CA GLU A 128 -20.64 -27.80 -30.85
C GLU A 128 -19.99 -26.65 -30.07
N PRO A 129 -18.67 -26.72 -29.78
CA PRO A 129 -17.98 -25.66 -29.06
C PRO A 129 -18.04 -24.34 -29.84
N VAL A 130 -18.84 -23.38 -29.34
CA VAL A 130 -18.88 -22.03 -29.88
C VAL A 130 -17.48 -21.38 -29.80
N PRO A 131 -16.97 -20.86 -30.94
CA PRO A 131 -15.62 -20.32 -31.01
C PRO A 131 -15.50 -19.05 -30.19
N PHE A 132 -14.34 -18.94 -29.54
CA PHE A 132 -13.79 -17.75 -28.90
C PHE A 132 -14.04 -16.48 -29.73
N ILE A 133 -15.05 -15.72 -29.35
CA ILE A 133 -15.16 -14.30 -29.75
C ILE A 133 -14.33 -13.54 -28.72
N ALA A 134 -13.17 -13.06 -29.17
CA ALA A 134 -12.38 -12.06 -28.48
C ALA A 134 -13.27 -10.86 -28.18
N SER A 135 -13.80 -10.80 -26.96
CA SER A 135 -14.54 -9.66 -26.46
C SER A 135 -13.50 -8.60 -26.15
N SER A 136 -13.23 -7.82 -27.20
CA SER A 136 -12.99 -6.38 -27.16
C SER A 136 -13.22 -5.78 -25.78
N GLU A 137 -12.16 -5.14 -25.27
CA GLU A 137 -12.25 -4.13 -24.22
C GLU A 137 -13.53 -3.32 -24.40
N PRO A 138 -14.35 -3.11 -23.36
CA PRO A 138 -15.38 -2.09 -23.43
C PRO A 138 -14.63 -0.75 -23.55
N SER A 139 -14.58 -0.25 -24.78
CA SER A 139 -14.16 1.09 -25.12
C SER A 139 -15.07 2.06 -24.40
N LEU A 140 -14.62 2.50 -23.22
CA LEU A 140 -15.19 3.64 -22.52
C LEU A 140 -14.86 4.91 -23.29
N GLN A 141 -15.64 5.19 -24.32
CA GLN A 141 -15.92 6.53 -24.81
C GLN A 141 -17.37 6.57 -25.33
N PRO A 142 -18.13 7.65 -25.09
CA PRO A 142 -18.24 8.33 -23.81
C PRO A 142 -19.72 8.61 -23.48
N LEU A 143 -20.11 8.45 -22.21
CA LEU A 143 -21.35 9.01 -21.63
C LEU A 143 -21.36 10.56 -21.60
N VAL A 144 -20.51 11.20 -22.40
CA VAL A 144 -20.38 12.66 -22.57
C VAL A 144 -21.31 13.17 -23.68
N GLU A 145 -21.85 12.29 -24.54
CA GLU A 145 -22.61 12.73 -25.72
C GLU A 145 -24.04 13.24 -25.39
N GLN A 146 -24.61 12.89 -24.24
CA GLN A 146 -25.95 13.37 -23.86
C GLN A 146 -25.96 14.62 -22.97
N ALA A 147 -24.81 15.04 -22.44
CA ALA A 147 -24.68 16.37 -21.81
C ALA A 147 -24.39 17.48 -22.84
N ALA A 148 -24.06 17.12 -24.09
CA ALA A 148 -23.69 18.06 -25.15
C ALA A 148 -24.87 18.73 -25.88
N ALA A 149 -26.13 18.45 -25.49
CA ALA A 149 -27.31 19.02 -26.13
C ALA A 149 -27.72 20.42 -25.60
N ALA A 150 -27.01 20.97 -24.61
CA ALA A 150 -27.32 22.28 -24.06
C ALA A 150 -26.06 23.10 -23.73
N GLY A 151 -25.36 23.60 -24.76
CA GLY A 151 -24.37 24.65 -24.56
C GLY A 151 -23.31 24.80 -25.66
N ALA A 152 -23.58 25.71 -26.60
CA ALA A 152 -22.64 26.50 -27.40
C ALA A 152 -21.21 25.98 -27.67
N GLY A 153 -21.00 25.53 -28.90
CA GLY A 153 -19.81 25.69 -29.76
C GLY A 153 -18.43 25.84 -29.13
N ASP A 154 -17.67 24.74 -29.11
CA ASP A 154 -16.21 24.78 -29.05
C ASP A 154 -15.65 23.58 -29.82
N THR A 155 -15.14 23.79 -31.03
CA THR A 155 -14.54 22.74 -31.86
C THR A 155 -13.17 22.38 -31.29
N VAL A 156 -13.13 21.41 -30.38
CA VAL A 156 -11.88 20.90 -29.80
C VAL A 156 -11.25 19.93 -30.80
N GLN A 157 -10.02 20.20 -31.23
CA GLN A 157 -9.30 19.34 -32.18
C GLN A 157 -8.50 18.29 -31.41
N ASP A 158 -8.65 17.00 -31.76
CA ASP A 158 -7.80 15.95 -31.20
C ASP A 158 -6.41 16.04 -31.86
N VAL A 159 -5.37 16.27 -31.05
CA VAL A 159 -4.01 16.45 -31.55
C VAL A 159 -3.14 15.31 -31.03
N GLU A 160 -2.67 14.46 -31.95
CA GLU A 160 -1.74 13.36 -31.61
C GLU A 160 -0.34 13.85 -31.25
N HIS A 161 0.08 15.01 -31.76
CA HIS A 161 1.41 15.57 -31.60
C HIS A 161 1.31 16.96 -30.97
N PRO A 162 1.60 17.12 -29.65
CA PRO A 162 1.59 18.42 -29.03
C PRO A 162 2.53 19.35 -29.77
N SER A 163 2.02 20.52 -30.15
CA SER A 163 2.89 21.59 -30.58
C SER A 163 3.84 21.94 -29.41
N ARG A 164 5.00 22.49 -29.73
CA ARG A 164 5.94 22.95 -28.70
C ARG A 164 5.27 23.95 -27.74
N GLU A 165 4.35 24.75 -28.27
CA GLU A 165 3.55 25.72 -27.51
C GLU A 165 2.64 25.02 -26.50
N ASP A 166 1.98 23.92 -26.87
CA ASP A 166 1.12 23.15 -25.96
C ASP A 166 1.91 22.56 -24.78
N VAL A 167 3.14 22.09 -25.04
CA VAL A 167 4.03 21.55 -24.00
C VAL A 167 4.45 22.66 -23.03
N GLU A 168 4.85 23.82 -23.54
CA GLU A 168 5.23 24.98 -22.73
C GLU A 168 4.05 25.44 -21.85
N ILE A 169 2.84 25.55 -22.43
CA ILE A 169 1.62 25.89 -21.68
C ILE A 169 1.32 24.85 -20.59
N THR A 170 1.48 23.56 -20.89
CA THR A 170 1.21 22.49 -19.92
C THR A 170 2.17 22.56 -18.73
N VAL A 171 3.47 22.74 -19.02
CA VAL A 171 4.50 22.88 -17.98
C VAL A 171 4.22 24.12 -17.14
N ASP A 172 3.85 25.24 -17.76
CA ASP A 172 3.51 26.47 -17.04
C ASP A 172 2.30 26.27 -16.14
N VAL A 173 1.20 25.70 -16.64
CA VAL A 173 -0.01 25.43 -15.84
C VAL A 173 0.35 24.56 -14.63
N LEU A 174 1.11 23.49 -14.86
CA LEU A 174 1.53 22.60 -13.79
C LEU A 174 2.39 23.33 -12.74
N GLN A 175 3.38 24.14 -13.17
CA GLN A 175 4.20 24.93 -12.27
C GLN A 175 3.37 25.95 -11.46
N HIS A 176 2.37 26.59 -12.06
CA HIS A 176 1.50 27.52 -11.34
C HIS A 176 0.69 26.80 -10.25
N ILE A 177 0.10 25.65 -10.57
CA ILE A 177 -0.65 24.84 -9.59
C ILE A 177 0.25 24.44 -8.42
N LEU A 178 1.47 23.96 -8.70
CA LEU A 178 2.44 23.57 -7.67
C LEU A 178 2.83 24.74 -6.77
N ARG A 179 3.03 25.93 -7.34
CA ARG A 179 3.31 27.15 -6.56
C ARG A 179 2.15 27.54 -5.65
N TYR A 180 0.90 27.47 -6.12
CA TYR A 180 -0.27 27.76 -5.27
C TYR A 180 -0.45 26.77 -4.13
N MET A 181 -0.03 25.51 -4.34
CA MET A 181 0.01 24.50 -3.27
C MET A 181 1.21 24.64 -2.34
N ASN A 182 2.09 25.63 -2.57
CA ASN A 182 3.35 25.81 -1.85
C ASN A 182 4.29 24.58 -1.94
N ILE A 183 4.25 23.88 -3.07
CA ILE A 183 5.08 22.70 -3.34
C ILE A 183 6.22 23.10 -4.27
N HIS A 184 7.44 23.07 -3.74
CA HIS A 184 8.66 23.29 -4.52
C HIS A 184 9.06 22.01 -5.26
N ALA A 185 8.59 21.86 -6.49
CA ALA A 185 8.95 20.75 -7.36
C ALA A 185 9.34 21.22 -8.76
N THR A 186 10.17 20.42 -9.40
CA THR A 186 10.61 20.61 -10.79
C THR A 186 9.80 19.69 -11.70
N VAL A 187 9.41 20.22 -12.87
CA VAL A 187 8.66 19.46 -13.88
C VAL A 187 9.61 19.08 -15.00
N GLN A 188 9.69 17.80 -15.33
CA GLN A 188 10.48 17.27 -16.44
C GLN A 188 9.56 16.61 -17.47
N VAL A 189 9.77 16.91 -18.75
CA VAL A 189 9.07 16.24 -19.84
C VAL A 189 9.82 14.94 -20.17
N ARG A 190 9.15 13.78 -20.09
CA ARG A 190 9.76 12.47 -20.42
C ARG A 190 9.49 12.04 -21.86
N SER A 191 8.29 12.28 -22.37
CA SER A 191 7.87 11.95 -23.73
C SER A 191 6.84 12.96 -24.21
N THR A 192 6.77 13.16 -25.52
CA THR A 192 5.84 14.08 -26.20
C THR A 192 4.69 13.33 -26.88
N SER A 193 4.74 12.00 -26.97
CA SER A 193 3.63 11.19 -27.50
C SER A 193 3.55 9.82 -26.80
N PRO A 194 2.64 9.62 -25.83
CA PRO A 194 1.80 10.63 -25.16
C PRO A 194 2.64 11.61 -24.31
N LEU A 195 2.11 12.82 -24.05
CA LEU A 195 2.80 13.83 -23.25
C LEU A 195 2.91 13.35 -21.79
N THR A 196 4.12 12.99 -21.37
CA THR A 196 4.39 12.50 -20.01
C THR A 196 5.25 13.50 -19.26
N LEU A 197 4.73 13.94 -18.12
CA LEU A 197 5.36 14.91 -17.23
C LEU A 197 5.71 14.21 -15.93
N ASN A 198 6.97 14.30 -15.54
CA ASN A 198 7.46 13.78 -14.27
C ASN A 198 7.78 14.94 -13.34
N ILE A 199 7.14 14.94 -12.17
CA ILE A 199 7.37 15.89 -11.10
C ILE A 199 8.44 15.31 -10.19
N ARG A 200 9.54 16.05 -10.03
CA ARG A 200 10.61 15.73 -9.08
C ARG A 200 10.61 16.76 -7.95
N GLY A 201 10.40 16.29 -6.73
CA GLY A 201 10.46 17.13 -5.55
C GLY A 201 11.90 17.53 -5.24
N ILE A 202 12.09 18.75 -4.72
CA ILE A 202 13.37 19.12 -4.09
C ILE A 202 13.31 18.82 -2.58
N ASN A 203 12.10 18.72 -1.99
CA ASN A 203 11.85 18.61 -0.55
C ASN A 203 10.86 17.47 -0.20
N GLU A 204 10.71 17.18 1.10
CA GLU A 204 9.85 16.12 1.68
C GLU A 204 8.33 16.29 1.42
N ASN A 205 7.89 17.41 0.87
CA ASN A 205 6.46 17.71 0.63
C ASN A 205 5.86 16.99 -0.59
N LEU A 206 6.63 16.18 -1.34
CA LEU A 206 6.10 15.45 -2.49
C LEU A 206 5.04 14.40 -2.07
N GLY A 207 5.11 13.89 -0.84
CA GLY A 207 4.09 12.97 -0.30
C GLY A 207 2.68 13.54 -0.35
N LEU A 208 2.52 14.86 -0.15
CA LEU A 208 1.23 15.55 -0.25
C LEU A 208 0.69 15.59 -1.68
N LEU A 209 1.57 15.63 -2.68
CA LEU A 209 1.20 15.64 -4.08
C LEU A 209 0.73 14.28 -4.58
N ILE A 210 1.31 13.21 -4.03
CA ILE A 210 0.86 11.83 -4.29
C ILE A 210 -0.48 11.59 -3.60
N GLY A 211 -0.62 12.06 -2.35
CA GLY A 211 -1.83 11.90 -1.56
C GLY A 211 -2.07 10.44 -1.20
N ARG A 212 -3.26 10.13 -0.66
CA ARG A 212 -3.62 8.74 -0.32
C ARG A 212 -3.70 7.92 -1.60
N ARG A 213 -2.82 6.94 -1.74
CA ARG A 213 -2.80 5.98 -2.87
C ARG A 213 -2.67 6.63 -4.26
N GLY A 214 -2.27 7.90 -4.38
CA GLY A 214 -2.18 8.57 -5.69
C GLY A 214 -3.42 9.39 -6.07
N GLU A 215 -4.41 9.54 -5.19
CA GLU A 215 -5.66 10.27 -5.46
C GLU A 215 -5.42 11.72 -5.88
N THR A 216 -4.54 12.43 -5.17
CA THR A 216 -4.26 13.83 -5.48
C THR A 216 -3.47 13.97 -6.77
N LEU A 217 -2.58 13.01 -7.09
CA LEU A 217 -1.88 12.97 -8.36
C LEU A 217 -2.86 12.74 -9.52
N ALA A 218 -3.84 11.85 -9.34
CA ALA A 218 -4.89 11.59 -10.32
C ALA A 218 -5.80 12.82 -10.52
N ALA A 219 -6.21 13.47 -9.43
CA ALA A 219 -7.00 14.70 -9.48
C ALA A 219 -6.23 15.84 -10.15
N LEU A 220 -4.94 15.99 -9.83
CA LEU A 220 -4.07 16.98 -10.46
C LEU A 220 -3.92 16.71 -11.96
N GLN A 221 -3.74 15.46 -12.38
CA GLN A 221 -3.71 15.09 -13.80
C GLN A 221 -5.03 15.49 -14.50
N LEU A 222 -6.18 15.22 -13.88
CA LEU A 222 -7.48 15.60 -14.43
C LEU A 222 -7.61 17.12 -14.59
N LEU A 223 -7.21 17.88 -13.57
CA LEU A 223 -7.26 19.35 -13.63
C LEU A 223 -6.35 19.90 -14.72
N VAL A 224 -5.12 19.40 -14.84
CA VAL A 224 -4.20 19.80 -15.90
C VAL A 224 -4.79 19.48 -17.28
N ASN A 225 -5.34 18.28 -17.47
CA ASN A 225 -6.01 17.90 -18.71
C ASN A 225 -7.15 18.86 -19.08
N LEU A 226 -8.00 19.22 -18.12
CA LEU A 226 -9.12 20.13 -18.35
C LEU A 226 -8.65 21.55 -18.69
N ILE A 227 -7.69 22.10 -17.92
CA ILE A 227 -7.19 23.47 -18.12
C ILE A 227 -6.47 23.59 -19.46
N VAL A 228 -5.60 22.62 -19.79
CA VAL A 228 -4.86 22.63 -21.06
C VAL A 228 -5.84 22.47 -22.22
N SER A 229 -6.75 21.50 -22.15
CA SER A 229 -7.75 21.29 -23.22
C SER A 229 -8.59 22.54 -23.47
N HIS A 230 -8.95 23.29 -22.42
CA HIS A 230 -9.72 24.51 -22.57
C HIS A 230 -8.90 25.68 -23.14
N ARG A 231 -7.61 25.78 -22.80
CA ARG A 231 -6.72 26.85 -23.26
C ARG A 231 -6.22 26.66 -24.68
N THR A 232 -5.81 25.45 -25.02
CA THR A 232 -5.20 25.15 -26.33
C THR A 232 -6.26 24.78 -27.37
N LYS A 233 -7.48 24.43 -26.93
CA LYS A 233 -8.52 23.83 -27.78
C LYS A 233 -8.05 22.52 -28.46
N HIS A 234 -6.95 21.96 -27.95
CA HIS A 234 -6.39 20.70 -28.37
C HIS A 234 -6.68 19.64 -27.31
N ARG A 235 -7.28 18.53 -27.72
CA ARG A 235 -7.44 17.34 -26.88
C ARG A 235 -6.17 16.52 -26.96
N MET A 236 -5.45 16.51 -25.85
CA MET A 236 -4.14 15.88 -25.73
C MET A 236 -4.17 14.86 -24.59
N ARG A 237 -3.50 13.72 -24.77
CA ARG A 237 -3.32 12.75 -23.67
C ARG A 237 -2.13 13.18 -22.82
N ILE A 238 -2.41 13.87 -21.71
CA ILE A 238 -1.40 14.30 -20.74
C ILE A 238 -1.41 13.33 -19.57
N ILE A 239 -0.23 12.78 -19.28
CA ILE A 239 0.02 11.89 -18.14
C ILE A 239 0.96 12.62 -17.20
N VAL A 240 0.54 12.78 -15.95
CA VAL A 240 1.34 13.40 -14.90
C VAL A 240 1.73 12.32 -13.90
N ASP A 241 3.03 12.22 -13.61
CA ASP A 241 3.58 11.28 -12.67
C ASP A 241 4.53 11.99 -11.70
N ALA A 242 4.66 11.46 -10.48
CA ALA A 242 5.52 12.02 -9.44
C ALA A 242 6.57 10.98 -9.06
N GLU A 243 7.85 11.23 -9.36
CA GLU A 243 8.96 10.32 -9.04
C GLU A 243 8.68 8.82 -9.33
N ASN A 244 8.10 8.52 -10.51
CA ASN A 244 7.72 7.15 -10.89
C ASN A 244 6.82 6.45 -9.84
N TYR A 245 5.93 7.21 -9.21
CA TYR A 245 5.02 6.68 -8.18
C TYR A 245 4.19 5.53 -8.73
N ARG A 246 3.70 5.62 -9.97
CA ARG A 246 2.86 4.59 -10.58
C ARG A 246 3.55 3.22 -10.66
N GLU A 247 4.80 3.20 -11.11
CA GLU A 247 5.63 1.99 -11.20
C GLU A 247 5.89 1.40 -9.80
N ARG A 248 6.35 2.23 -8.86
CA ARG A 248 6.58 1.80 -7.47
C ARG A 248 5.30 1.29 -6.81
N ARG A 249 4.15 1.90 -7.09
CA ARG A 249 2.84 1.52 -6.54
C ARG A 249 2.39 0.16 -7.07
N GLU A 250 2.58 -0.10 -8.35
CA GLU A 250 2.28 -1.40 -8.97
C GLU A 250 3.11 -2.52 -8.35
N GLU A 251 4.42 -2.33 -8.20
CA GLU A 251 5.31 -3.30 -7.56
C GLU A 251 4.90 -3.57 -6.10
N ASN A 252 4.55 -2.51 -5.37
CA ASN A 252 4.07 -2.62 -3.99
C ASN A 252 2.76 -3.39 -3.89
N LEU A 253 1.79 -3.14 -4.78
CA LEU A 253 0.53 -3.87 -4.81
C LEU A 253 0.74 -5.34 -5.16
N ARG A 254 1.64 -5.64 -6.10
CA ARG A 254 2.00 -7.02 -6.45
C ARG A 254 2.62 -7.76 -5.26
N SER A 255 3.57 -7.13 -4.58
CA SER A 255 4.21 -7.74 -3.39
C SER A 255 3.23 -7.91 -2.22
N LEU A 256 2.31 -6.95 -2.02
CA LEU A 256 1.22 -7.04 -1.05
C LEU A 256 0.30 -8.22 -1.36
N ALA A 257 -0.14 -8.35 -2.61
CA ALA A 257 -1.00 -9.43 -3.06
C ALA A 257 -0.38 -10.81 -2.76
N LEU A 258 0.89 -11.00 -3.11
CA LEU A 258 1.63 -12.25 -2.85
C LEU A 258 1.78 -12.53 -1.34
N ARG A 259 2.04 -11.50 -0.54
CA ARG A 259 2.15 -11.65 0.92
C ARG A 259 0.82 -12.06 1.54
N VAL A 260 -0.26 -11.39 1.16
CA VAL A 260 -1.61 -11.68 1.66
C VAL A 260 -2.08 -13.05 1.18
N ALA A 261 -1.79 -13.42 -0.06
CA ALA A 261 -2.00 -14.77 -0.58
C ALA A 261 -1.34 -15.85 0.31
N GLN A 262 -0.09 -15.63 0.74
CA GLN A 262 0.58 -16.55 1.65
C GLN A 262 -0.07 -16.60 3.04
N GLN A 263 -0.56 -15.46 3.55
CA GLN A 263 -1.31 -15.44 4.81
C GLN A 263 -2.63 -16.21 4.68
N VAL A 264 -3.38 -16.03 3.60
CA VAL A 264 -4.61 -16.77 3.31
C VAL A 264 -4.34 -18.28 3.24
N ARG A 265 -3.20 -18.71 2.65
CA ARG A 265 -2.77 -20.12 2.66
C ARG A 265 -2.50 -20.66 4.06
N ASN A 266 -1.80 -19.89 4.88
CA ASN A 266 -1.39 -20.32 6.22
C ASN A 266 -2.58 -20.38 7.19
N TYR A 267 -3.42 -19.35 7.19
CA TYR A 267 -4.52 -19.21 8.16
C TYR A 267 -5.86 -19.75 7.64
N ARG A 268 -5.97 -20.04 6.34
CA ARG A 268 -7.20 -20.48 5.66
C ARG A 268 -8.39 -19.54 5.88
N ARG A 269 -8.13 -18.25 6.08
CA ARG A 269 -9.16 -17.20 6.22
C ARG A 269 -9.09 -16.27 5.02
N SER A 270 -10.25 -15.80 4.57
CA SER A 270 -10.32 -14.74 3.56
C SER A 270 -9.82 -13.42 4.15
N ILE A 271 -9.10 -12.65 3.34
CA ILE A 271 -8.59 -11.33 3.72
C ILE A 271 -9.07 -10.32 2.68
N ALA A 272 -9.76 -9.28 3.15
CA ALA A 272 -10.12 -8.13 2.35
C ALA A 272 -8.97 -7.11 2.36
N LEU A 273 -8.51 -6.71 1.18
CA LEU A 273 -7.58 -5.60 1.03
C LEU A 273 -8.28 -4.26 1.25
N GLU A 274 -7.49 -3.19 1.34
CA GLU A 274 -8.00 -1.84 1.28
C GLU A 274 -8.78 -1.60 -0.03
N ALA A 275 -9.74 -0.68 0.02
CA ALA A 275 -10.41 -0.21 -1.19
C ALA A 275 -9.37 0.29 -2.20
N MET A 276 -9.62 0.15 -3.50
CA MET A 276 -8.68 0.67 -4.49
C MET A 276 -9.35 0.88 -5.86
N PRO A 277 -8.81 1.82 -6.67
CA PRO A 277 -9.32 2.07 -8.02
C PRO A 277 -9.33 0.81 -8.90
N PRO A 278 -10.18 0.75 -9.94
CA PRO A 278 -10.29 -0.42 -10.82
C PRO A 278 -8.95 -0.93 -11.40
N HIS A 279 -8.04 -0.02 -11.75
CA HIS A 279 -6.73 -0.39 -12.29
C HIS A 279 -5.84 -1.08 -11.24
N GLU A 280 -5.87 -0.63 -9.98
CA GLU A 280 -5.13 -1.26 -8.88
C GLU A 280 -5.70 -2.66 -8.57
N ARG A 281 -7.04 -2.80 -8.57
CA ARG A 281 -7.69 -4.11 -8.38
C ARG A 281 -7.26 -5.12 -9.45
N ARG A 282 -7.21 -4.68 -10.71
CA ARG A 282 -6.74 -5.50 -11.82
C ARG A 282 -5.30 -5.98 -11.60
N ILE A 283 -4.40 -5.14 -11.07
CA ILE A 283 -3.03 -5.54 -10.75
C ILE A 283 -3.03 -6.71 -9.75
N VAL A 284 -3.85 -6.63 -8.70
CA VAL A 284 -3.97 -7.71 -7.70
C VAL A 284 -4.52 -9.00 -8.33
N HIS A 285 -5.58 -8.89 -9.14
CA HIS A 285 -6.17 -10.03 -9.84
C HIS A 285 -5.15 -10.72 -10.78
N ILE A 286 -4.42 -9.94 -11.58
CA ILE A 286 -3.39 -10.47 -12.49
C ILE A 286 -2.21 -11.04 -11.71
N ALA A 287 -1.80 -10.40 -10.60
CA ALA A 287 -0.70 -10.91 -9.78
C ALA A 287 -0.99 -12.28 -9.17
N LEU A 288 -2.28 -12.60 -8.95
CA LEU A 288 -2.72 -13.84 -8.31
C LEU A 288 -3.38 -14.83 -9.29
N SER A 289 -3.58 -14.47 -10.56
CA SER A 289 -4.25 -15.34 -11.55
C SER A 289 -3.50 -16.66 -11.78
N ASP A 290 -2.17 -16.65 -11.64
CA ASP A 290 -1.33 -17.83 -11.83
C ASP A 290 -1.43 -18.83 -10.65
N SER A 291 -1.99 -18.41 -9.52
CA SER A 291 -2.12 -19.25 -8.31
C SER A 291 -3.34 -20.16 -8.40
N LYS A 292 -3.12 -21.48 -8.47
CA LYS A 292 -4.19 -22.48 -8.65
C LYS A 292 -5.14 -22.61 -7.46
N ASP A 293 -4.68 -22.24 -6.28
CA ASP A 293 -5.28 -22.48 -4.97
C ASP A 293 -5.96 -21.23 -4.38
N ILE A 294 -5.85 -20.08 -5.06
CA ILE A 294 -6.36 -18.80 -4.57
C ILE A 294 -7.46 -18.31 -5.52
N SER A 295 -8.50 -17.74 -4.93
CA SER A 295 -9.54 -16.99 -5.61
C SER A 295 -9.47 -15.52 -5.20
N THR A 296 -9.79 -14.65 -6.14
CA THR A 296 -9.82 -13.20 -5.92
C THR A 296 -11.13 -12.65 -6.45
N GLU A 297 -11.84 -11.90 -5.62
CA GLU A 297 -13.13 -11.31 -5.98
C GLU A 297 -13.16 -9.85 -5.57
N SER A 298 -13.81 -8.99 -6.34
CA SER A 298 -13.92 -7.58 -5.98
C SER A 298 -15.32 -7.21 -5.50
N ILE A 299 -15.41 -6.92 -4.20
CA ILE A 299 -16.64 -6.66 -3.44
C ILE A 299 -16.75 -5.17 -3.10
N GLY A 300 -17.97 -4.64 -3.13
CA GLY A 300 -18.31 -3.24 -2.83
C GLY A 300 -18.62 -2.41 -4.08
N GLU A 301 -18.91 -1.13 -3.89
CA GLU A 301 -19.33 -0.20 -4.95
C GLU A 301 -18.42 1.02 -5.02
N GLY A 302 -18.32 1.62 -6.22
CA GLY A 302 -17.57 2.86 -6.45
C GLY A 302 -16.14 2.86 -5.92
N GLU A 303 -15.82 3.84 -5.08
CA GLU A 303 -14.50 4.06 -4.48
C GLU A 303 -14.21 3.18 -3.27
N GLU A 304 -15.24 2.62 -2.63
CA GLU A 304 -15.11 1.69 -1.49
C GLU A 304 -14.85 0.26 -1.94
N ARG A 305 -14.93 0.00 -3.25
CA ARG A 305 -14.74 -1.31 -3.82
C ARG A 305 -13.33 -1.82 -3.56
N ARG A 306 -13.24 -3.03 -2.99
CA ARG A 306 -12.01 -3.69 -2.55
C ARG A 306 -11.85 -5.07 -3.17
N VAL A 307 -10.66 -5.67 -3.01
CA VAL A 307 -10.38 -7.05 -3.45
C VAL A 307 -10.34 -7.95 -2.23
N VAL A 308 -11.10 -9.03 -2.27
CA VAL A 308 -11.09 -10.11 -1.27
C VAL A 308 -10.33 -11.28 -1.86
N ILE A 309 -9.33 -11.74 -1.11
CA ILE A 309 -8.51 -12.89 -1.46
C ILE A 309 -8.95 -14.05 -0.56
N SER A 310 -9.31 -15.18 -1.17
CA SER A 310 -9.80 -16.37 -0.49
C SER A 310 -9.17 -17.64 -1.07
N LEU A 311 -9.28 -18.76 -0.36
CA LEU A 311 -8.86 -20.05 -0.92
C LEU A 311 -9.90 -20.52 -1.94
N LYS A 312 -9.42 -21.07 -3.04
CA LYS A 312 -10.27 -21.69 -4.04
C LYS A 312 -10.91 -22.93 -3.42
N ARG A 313 -12.25 -22.98 -3.42
CA ARG A 313 -12.98 -24.18 -2.98
C ARG A 313 -12.58 -25.34 -3.91
N PRO A 314 -12.26 -26.53 -3.38
CA PRO A 314 -12.07 -27.70 -4.24
C PRO A 314 -13.37 -27.95 -5.00
N ALA A 315 -13.28 -28.16 -6.32
CA ALA A 315 -14.42 -28.63 -7.10
C ALA A 315 -14.89 -29.95 -6.47
N ARG A 316 -16.18 -29.98 -6.11
CA ARG A 316 -16.82 -31.11 -5.43
C ARG A 316 -17.14 -32.21 -6.43
#